data_AF-A0A6I4NMS6-F1
#
_entry.id   AF-A0A6I4NMS6-F1
#
_cell.length_a   1.000
_cell.length_b   1.000
_cell.length_c   1.000
_cell.angle_alpha   90.00
_cell.angle_beta   90.00
_cell.angle_gamma   90.00
#
_symmetry.space_group_name_H-M   'P 1'
#
loop_
_entity.id
_entity.type
_entity.pdbx_description
1 polymer ?
#
loop_
_entity_poly.entity_id
_entity_poly.type
_entity_poly.pdbx_seq_one_letter_code
_entity_poly.pdbx_strand_id
1 'polypeptide(L)'
;MHIENYYINRSEWLRATVLGANEGILSTTSLAIGVAAASVTREPILLAAVAGLVAGALSVPAGEYVSVSSQSHVETADLKREKLELETMPKEELEELTNIYIQRGLSKELAKQVATELMAHDALEAHARDELGINEITQANPLTAAFASALSFSLGGLLPLLVVIFAPIKEMVFYQYFFFDSFLALLWAIKQ
;
A
#
# COMPACT_ATOMS: atom_id res chain seq x y z
N MET A 1 -26.38 -6.54 -16.81
CA MET A 1 -25.63 -6.03 -15.65
C MET A 1 -24.19 -5.87 -16.11
N HIS A 2 -23.79 -4.67 -16.52
CA HIS A 2 -22.41 -4.40 -16.93
C HIS A 2 -21.58 -4.23 -15.66
N ILE A 3 -20.66 -5.14 -15.39
CA ILE A 3 -19.67 -4.98 -14.32
C ILE A 3 -18.58 -4.08 -14.91
N GLU A 4 -18.67 -2.78 -14.64
CA GLU A 4 -17.54 -1.89 -14.88
C GLU A 4 -16.43 -2.27 -13.90
N ASN A 5 -15.28 -2.69 -14.43
CA ASN A 5 -14.10 -3.00 -13.62
C ASN A 5 -13.47 -1.69 -13.13
N TYR A 6 -13.85 -1.25 -11.92
CA TYR A 6 -13.24 -0.07 -11.30
C TYR A 6 -11.81 -0.39 -10.83
N TYR A 7 -10.84 0.44 -11.26
CA TYR A 7 -9.41 0.35 -10.90
C TYR A 7 -9.11 0.54 -9.39
N ILE A 8 -10.10 1.00 -8.62
CA ILE A 8 -10.00 1.29 -7.19
C ILE A 8 -9.71 0.02 -6.38
N ASN A 9 -10.18 -1.14 -6.85
CA ASN A 9 -10.13 -2.43 -6.17
C ASN A 9 -8.71 -3.05 -6.08
N ARG A 10 -7.67 -2.38 -6.61
CA ARG A 10 -6.29 -2.87 -6.63
C ARG A 10 -5.31 -2.02 -5.83
N SER A 11 -5.77 -0.95 -5.19
CA SER A 11 -4.89 0.12 -4.71
C SER A 11 -3.86 -0.34 -3.67
N GLU A 12 -4.27 -1.08 -2.64
CA GLU A 12 -3.40 -1.34 -1.48
C GLU A 12 -2.29 -2.34 -1.75
N TRP A 13 -2.60 -3.52 -2.28
CA TRP A 13 -1.58 -4.53 -2.58
C TRP A 13 -0.70 -4.09 -3.75
N LEU A 14 -1.23 -3.33 -4.72
CA LEU A 14 -0.45 -2.76 -5.81
C LEU A 14 0.52 -1.69 -5.28
N ARG A 15 0.06 -0.82 -4.37
CA ARG A 15 0.92 0.14 -3.67
C ARG A 15 2.05 -0.60 -2.94
N ALA A 16 1.72 -1.61 -2.14
CA ALA A 16 2.71 -2.41 -1.42
C ALA A 16 3.70 -3.11 -2.36
N THR A 17 3.22 -3.62 -3.50
CA THR A 17 4.06 -4.25 -4.54
C THR A 17 5.05 -3.24 -5.14
N VAL A 18 4.57 -2.06 -5.52
CA VAL A 18 5.45 -1.08 -6.15
C VAL A 18 6.44 -0.48 -5.16
N LEU A 19 6.00 -0.19 -3.93
CA LEU A 19 6.89 0.28 -2.86
C LEU A 19 7.96 -0.78 -2.54
N GLY A 20 7.56 -2.04 -2.37
CA GLY A 20 8.49 -3.14 -2.13
C GLY A 20 9.53 -3.28 -3.24
N ALA A 21 9.11 -3.31 -4.51
CA ALA A 21 10.01 -3.38 -5.65
C ALA A 21 11.02 -2.22 -5.71
N ASN A 22 10.55 -0.98 -5.47
CA ASN A 22 11.39 0.21 -5.43
C ASN A 22 12.41 0.16 -4.30
N GLU A 23 11.98 -0.19 -3.09
CA GLU A 23 12.88 -0.33 -1.94
C GLU A 23 13.91 -1.44 -2.16
N GLY A 24 13.50 -2.58 -2.73
CA GLY A 24 14.38 -3.71 -3.03
C GLY A 24 15.51 -3.32 -3.97
N ILE A 25 15.19 -2.69 -5.09
CA ILE A 25 16.20 -2.28 -6.06
C ILE A 25 17.08 -1.14 -5.51
N LEU A 26 16.48 -0.13 -4.88
CA LEU A 26 17.21 1.05 -4.38
C LEU A 26 18.19 0.65 -3.28
N SER A 27 17.74 -0.08 -2.26
CA SER A 27 18.56 -0.44 -1.10
C SER A 27 19.72 -1.37 -1.50
N THR A 28 19.44 -2.40 -2.31
CA THR A 28 20.46 -3.37 -2.72
C THR A 28 21.48 -2.75 -3.67
N THR A 29 21.05 -1.92 -4.61
CA THR A 29 21.94 -1.17 -5.52
C THR A 29 22.83 -0.21 -4.72
N SER A 30 22.25 0.55 -3.80
CA SER A 30 22.98 1.53 -2.98
C SER A 30 24.03 0.86 -2.10
N LEU A 31 23.71 -0.28 -1.48
CA LEU A 31 24.68 -1.07 -0.71
C LEU A 31 25.81 -1.60 -1.58
N ALA A 32 25.48 -2.17 -2.75
CA ALA A 32 26.47 -2.70 -3.68
C ALA A 32 27.44 -1.60 -4.16
N ILE A 33 26.92 -0.44 -4.59
CA ILE A 33 27.74 0.71 -5.04
C ILE A 33 28.57 1.27 -3.87
N GLY A 34 27.96 1.45 -2.70
CA GLY A 34 28.64 1.99 -1.52
C GLY A 34 29.83 1.15 -1.08
N VAL A 35 29.68 -0.18 -1.06
CA VAL A 35 30.79 -1.09 -0.72
C VAL A 35 31.80 -1.21 -1.87
N ALA A 36 31.35 -1.15 -3.12
CA ALA A 36 32.23 -1.13 -4.29
C ALA A 36 33.16 0.10 -4.30
N ALA A 37 32.72 1.24 -3.76
CA ALA A 37 33.56 2.43 -3.64
C ALA A 37 34.75 2.23 -2.69
N ALA A 38 34.67 1.27 -1.76
CA ALA A 38 35.70 0.97 -0.76
C ALA A 38 36.37 -0.39 -0.96
N SER A 39 36.02 -1.14 -2.02
CA SER A 39 36.50 -2.51 -2.26
C SER A 39 36.99 -2.69 -3.69
N VAL A 40 38.05 -3.48 -3.85
CA VAL A 40 38.59 -3.88 -5.16
C VAL A 40 38.27 -5.34 -5.52
N THR A 41 37.65 -6.08 -4.59
CA THR A 41 37.25 -7.48 -4.78
C THR A 41 35.73 -7.65 -4.63
N ARG A 42 35.18 -8.74 -5.18
CA ARG A 42 33.74 -8.97 -5.26
C ARG A 42 33.14 -9.41 -3.92
N GLU A 43 33.90 -10.11 -3.08
CA GLU A 43 33.40 -10.77 -1.88
C GLU A 43 32.74 -9.79 -0.88
N PRO A 44 33.33 -8.63 -0.54
CA PRO A 44 32.69 -7.69 0.38
C PRO A 44 31.39 -7.10 -0.19
N ILE A 45 31.36 -6.89 -1.51
CA ILE A 45 30.21 -6.32 -2.22
C ILE A 45 29.05 -7.32 -2.23
N LEU A 46 29.35 -8.59 -2.54
CA LEU A 46 28.37 -9.67 -2.54
C LEU A 46 27.81 -9.92 -1.14
N LEU A 47 28.68 -9.95 -0.13
CA LEU A 47 28.27 -10.09 1.27
C LEU A 47 27.31 -8.98 1.67
N ALA A 48 27.63 -7.73 1.35
CA ALA A 48 26.78 -6.59 1.66
C ALA A 48 25.44 -6.63 0.91
N ALA A 49 25.44 -6.97 -0.37
CA ALA A 49 24.22 -7.08 -1.18
C ALA A 49 23.29 -8.19 -0.64
N VAL A 50 23.84 -9.37 -0.32
CA VAL A 50 23.05 -10.48 0.24
C VAL A 50 22.53 -10.14 1.64
N ALA A 51 23.38 -9.57 2.51
CA ALA A 51 22.97 -9.16 3.84
C ALA A 51 21.86 -8.10 3.79
N GLY A 52 22.00 -7.11 2.90
CA GLY A 52 20.99 -6.09 2.66
C GLY A 52 19.67 -6.66 2.15
N LEU A 53 19.73 -7.58 1.18
CA LEU A 53 18.54 -8.24 0.64
C LEU A 53 17.80 -9.04 1.71
N VAL A 54 18.52 -9.83 2.51
CA VAL A 54 17.91 -10.61 3.60
C VAL A 54 17.32 -9.69 4.68
N ALA A 55 18.06 -8.66 5.09
CA ALA A 55 17.59 -7.72 6.10
C ALA A 55 16.32 -6.98 5.62
N GLY A 56 16.32 -6.49 4.38
CA GLY A 56 15.18 -5.78 3.81
C GLY A 56 13.97 -6.67 3.53
N ALA A 57 14.18 -7.91 3.07
CA ALA A 57 13.10 -8.87 2.85
C ALA A 57 12.39 -9.29 4.14
N LEU A 58 13.02 -9.08 5.30
CA LEU A 58 12.40 -9.27 6.62
C LEU A 58 11.78 -7.97 7.16
N SER A 59 12.48 -6.84 7.03
CA SER A 59 12.05 -5.59 7.66
C SER A 59 10.93 -4.86 6.92
N VAL A 60 10.99 -4.80 5.59
CA VAL A 60 10.02 -4.04 4.78
C VAL A 60 8.62 -4.67 4.87
N PRO A 61 8.44 -6.00 4.75
CA PRO A 61 7.13 -6.63 4.92
C PRO A 61 6.57 -6.50 6.33
N ALA A 62 7.44 -6.56 7.34
CA ALA A 62 7.04 -6.36 8.73
C ALA A 62 6.53 -4.93 8.96
N GLY A 63 7.21 -3.93 8.39
CA GLY A 63 6.77 -2.53 8.41
C GLY A 63 5.41 -2.33 7.72
N GLU A 64 5.23 -2.94 6.54
CA GLU A 64 3.96 -2.88 5.81
C GLU A 64 2.83 -3.54 6.61
N TYR A 65 3.08 -4.72 7.20
CA TYR A 65 2.10 -5.40 8.06
C TYR A 65 1.68 -4.52 9.24
N VAL A 66 2.63 -3.94 9.96
CA VAL A 66 2.34 -3.07 11.12
C VAL A 66 1.56 -1.82 10.68
N SER A 67 1.91 -1.22 9.55
CA SER A 67 1.22 -0.05 9.01
C SER A 67 -0.25 -0.37 8.70
N VAL A 68 -0.49 -1.42 7.90
CA VAL A 68 -1.83 -1.77 7.44
C VAL A 68 -2.68 -2.35 8.57
N SER A 69 -2.08 -3.10 9.50
CA SER A 69 -2.81 -3.60 10.69
C SER A 69 -3.21 -2.47 11.64
N SER A 70 -2.38 -1.44 11.80
CA SER A 70 -2.75 -0.26 12.59
C SER A 70 -3.95 0.48 11.99
N GLN A 71 -3.98 0.63 10.66
CA GLN A 71 -5.13 1.20 9.95
C GLN A 71 -6.39 0.34 10.16
N SER A 72 -6.28 -0.99 9.99
CA SER A 72 -7.40 -1.92 10.22
C SER A 72 -7.95 -1.84 11.65
N HIS A 73 -7.08 -1.65 12.66
CA HIS A 73 -7.52 -1.47 14.04
C HIS A 73 -8.28 -0.16 14.26
N VAL A 74 -7.86 0.94 13.62
CA VAL A 74 -8.57 2.23 13.67
C VAL A 74 -9.94 2.08 13.02
N GLU A 75 -10.02 1.54 11.80
CA GLU A 75 -11.28 1.30 11.09
C GLU A 75 -12.24 0.43 11.92
N THR A 76 -11.72 -0.62 12.55
CA THR A 76 -12.51 -1.49 13.43
C THR A 76 -13.00 -0.76 14.69
N ALA A 77 -12.20 0.16 15.24
CA ALA A 77 -12.58 0.95 16.40
C ALA A 77 -13.68 1.95 16.05
N ASP A 78 -13.55 2.63 14.90
CA ASP A 78 -14.54 3.58 14.41
C ASP A 78 -15.87 2.89 14.11
N LEU A 79 -15.86 1.73 13.45
CA LEU A 79 -17.09 0.93 13.22
C LEU A 79 -17.78 0.51 14.53
N LYS A 80 -17.01 0.21 15.59
CA LYS A 80 -17.58 -0.13 16.90
C LYS A 80 -18.18 1.09 17.59
N ARG A 81 -17.54 2.27 17.43
CA ARG A 81 -18.03 3.54 17.94
C ARG A 81 -19.34 3.91 17.26
N GLU A 82 -19.35 3.87 15.93
CA GLU A 82 -20.50 4.15 15.08
C GLU A 82 -21.70 3.27 15.43
N LYS A 83 -21.46 1.96 15.57
CA LYS A 83 -22.51 1.04 15.99
C LYS A 83 -23.13 1.41 17.35
N LEU A 84 -22.31 1.87 18.31
CA LEU A 84 -22.82 2.30 19.62
C LEU A 84 -23.64 3.60 19.50
N GLU A 85 -23.23 4.52 18.63
CA GLU A 85 -23.93 5.78 18.39
C GLU A 85 -25.28 5.55 17.71
N LEU A 86 -25.34 4.68 16.71
CA LEU A 86 -26.58 4.23 16.08
C LEU A 86 -27.56 3.58 17.08
N GLU A 87 -27.05 2.85 18.08
CA GLU A 87 -27.87 2.23 19.13
C GLU A 87 -28.34 3.24 20.20
N THR A 88 -27.52 4.24 20.52
CA THR A 88 -27.75 5.14 21.68
C THR A 88 -28.32 6.51 21.30
N MET A 89 -28.04 7.00 20.09
CA MET A 89 -28.36 8.35 19.60
C MET A 89 -28.94 8.35 18.17
N PRO A 90 -29.90 7.48 17.82
CA PRO A 90 -30.35 7.26 16.43
C PRO A 90 -30.95 8.51 15.74
N LYS A 91 -31.42 9.49 16.51
CA LYS A 91 -31.92 10.76 15.95
C LYS A 91 -30.79 11.69 15.54
N GLU A 92 -29.69 11.69 16.30
CA GLU A 92 -28.52 12.51 16.02
C GLU A 92 -27.81 11.95 14.78
N GLU A 93 -27.65 10.63 14.70
CA GLU A 93 -27.08 9.95 13.53
C GLU A 93 -27.87 10.21 12.24
N LEU A 94 -29.22 10.20 12.30
CA LEU A 94 -30.04 10.57 11.15
C LEU A 94 -29.81 12.01 10.70
N GLU A 95 -29.63 12.94 11.65
CA GLU A 95 -29.32 14.34 11.34
C GLU A 95 -27.91 14.49 10.77
N GLU A 96 -26.94 13.75 11.28
CA GLU A 96 -25.57 13.69 10.78
C GLU A 96 -25.52 13.23 9.32
N LEU A 97 -26.08 12.07 9.02
CA LEU A 97 -26.10 11.54 7.65
C LEU A 97 -26.88 12.47 6.70
N THR A 98 -28.00 13.06 7.18
CA THR A 98 -28.73 14.08 6.43
C THR A 98 -27.82 15.27 6.09
N ASN A 99 -27.03 15.76 7.04
CA ASN A 99 -26.11 16.89 6.82
C ASN A 99 -24.98 16.54 5.85
N ILE A 100 -24.45 15.31 5.88
CA ILE A 100 -23.47 14.83 4.89
C ILE A 100 -24.04 14.95 3.47
N TYR A 101 -25.28 14.51 3.28
CA TYR A 101 -25.94 14.59 1.97
C TYR A 101 -26.29 16.02 1.53
N ILE A 102 -26.61 16.92 2.47
CA ILE A 102 -26.75 18.35 2.17
C ILE A 102 -25.43 18.93 1.68
N GLN A 103 -24.31 18.62 2.35
CA GLN A 103 -22.98 19.09 1.94
C GLN A 103 -22.57 18.56 0.56
N ARG A 104 -23.04 17.36 0.19
CA ARG A 104 -22.89 16.78 -1.15
C ARG A 104 -23.80 17.40 -2.21
N GLY A 105 -24.69 18.32 -1.83
CA GLY A 105 -25.50 19.14 -2.73
C GLY A 105 -26.99 18.80 -2.81
N LEU A 106 -27.50 17.91 -1.94
CA LEU A 106 -28.94 17.62 -1.89
C LEU A 106 -29.70 18.73 -1.14
N SER A 107 -30.97 18.95 -1.50
CA SER A 107 -31.86 19.78 -0.66
C SER A 107 -32.09 19.09 0.68
N LYS A 108 -32.44 19.87 1.71
CA LYS A 108 -32.67 19.31 3.07
C LYS A 108 -33.75 18.23 3.08
N GLU A 109 -34.84 18.45 2.34
CA GLU A 109 -35.95 17.49 2.27
C GLU A 109 -35.51 16.18 1.63
N LEU A 110 -34.76 16.26 0.52
CA LEU A 110 -34.27 15.07 -0.19
C LEU A 110 -33.17 14.35 0.59
N ALA A 111 -32.22 15.10 1.17
CA ALA A 111 -31.16 14.54 1.99
C ALA A 111 -31.71 13.72 3.17
N LYS A 112 -32.76 14.23 3.83
CA LYS A 112 -33.42 13.53 4.93
C LYS A 112 -34.10 12.25 4.45
N GLN A 113 -34.76 12.28 3.28
CA GLN A 113 -35.36 11.09 2.70
C GLN A 113 -34.29 10.03 2.37
N VAL A 114 -33.19 10.44 1.73
CA VAL A 114 -32.07 9.54 1.40
C VAL A 114 -31.48 8.92 2.67
N ALA A 115 -31.16 9.72 3.68
CA ALA A 115 -30.61 9.23 4.94
C ALA A 115 -31.57 8.24 5.63
N THR A 116 -32.88 8.54 5.66
CA THR A 116 -33.89 7.65 6.25
C THR A 116 -33.96 6.30 5.54
N GLU A 117 -34.02 6.28 4.21
CA GLU A 117 -34.13 5.05 3.42
C GLU A 117 -32.84 4.22 3.50
N LEU A 118 -31.66 4.85 3.48
CA LEU A 118 -30.37 4.16 3.62
C LEU A 118 -30.21 3.55 5.02
N MET A 119 -30.51 4.31 6.08
CA MET A 119 -30.46 3.79 7.45
C MET A 119 -31.48 2.67 7.70
N ALA A 120 -32.63 2.69 7.03
CA ALA A 120 -33.63 1.63 7.13
C ALA A 120 -33.16 0.31 6.47
N HIS A 121 -32.30 0.39 5.45
CA HIS A 121 -31.68 -0.77 4.83
C HIS A 121 -30.51 -1.29 5.66
N ASP A 122 -29.49 -0.44 5.88
CA ASP A 122 -28.33 -0.73 6.73
C ASP A 122 -27.69 0.59 7.19
N ALA A 123 -27.99 1.00 8.43
CA ALA A 123 -27.45 2.24 8.99
C ALA A 123 -25.93 2.19 9.20
N LEU A 124 -25.39 1.03 9.60
CA LEU A 124 -23.96 0.92 9.85
C LEU A 124 -23.18 0.97 8.54
N GLU A 125 -23.66 0.31 7.49
CA GLU A 125 -23.05 0.40 6.15
C GLU A 125 -23.14 1.83 5.59
N ALA A 126 -24.29 2.50 5.75
CA ALA A 126 -24.49 3.86 5.28
C ALA A 126 -23.50 4.85 5.92
N HIS A 127 -23.37 4.83 7.25
CA HIS A 127 -22.42 5.69 7.96
C HIS A 127 -20.97 5.26 7.70
N ALA A 128 -20.66 3.96 7.73
CA ALA A 128 -19.32 3.46 7.41
C ALA A 128 -18.84 3.98 6.05
N ARG A 129 -19.69 3.94 5.03
CA ARG A 129 -19.34 4.40 3.69
C ARG A 129 -19.34 5.92 3.54
N ASP A 130 -20.39 6.59 4.01
CA ASP A 130 -20.63 7.99 3.67
C ASP A 130 -20.03 8.99 4.66
N GLU A 131 -19.83 8.58 5.91
CA GLU A 131 -19.19 9.35 6.97
C GLU A 131 -17.73 8.92 7.15
N LEU A 132 -17.47 7.63 7.41
CA LEU A 132 -16.13 7.14 7.73
C LEU A 132 -15.27 6.86 6.48
N GLY A 133 -15.90 6.74 5.30
CA GLY A 133 -15.21 6.37 4.05
C GLY A 133 -14.71 4.92 4.02
N ILE A 134 -15.19 4.07 4.91
CA ILE A 134 -14.87 2.66 5.04
C ILE A 134 -15.81 1.85 4.14
N ASN A 135 -15.25 1.19 3.13
CA ASN A 135 -15.99 0.37 2.17
C ASN A 135 -15.48 -1.09 2.24
N GLU A 136 -16.31 -2.10 1.98
CA GLU A 136 -15.85 -3.51 1.89
C GLU A 136 -14.69 -3.69 0.89
N ILE A 137 -14.67 -2.86 -0.15
CA ILE A 137 -13.66 -2.85 -1.21
C ILE A 137 -12.31 -2.24 -0.76
N THR A 138 -12.30 -1.44 0.31
CA THR A 138 -11.12 -0.70 0.80
C THR A 138 -10.61 -1.21 2.14
N GLN A 139 -11.10 -2.36 2.62
CA GLN A 139 -10.64 -2.88 3.90
C GLN A 139 -9.16 -3.27 3.83
N ALA A 140 -8.42 -2.70 4.76
CA ALA A 140 -7.00 -2.97 4.97
C ALA A 140 -6.74 -4.48 5.12
N ASN A 141 -5.91 -5.06 4.25
CA ASN A 141 -5.47 -6.46 4.34
C ASN A 141 -3.96 -6.56 4.64
N PRO A 142 -3.57 -6.64 5.94
CA PRO A 142 -2.16 -6.56 6.33
C PRO A 142 -1.31 -7.71 5.79
N LEU A 143 -1.83 -8.93 5.77
CA LEU A 143 -1.10 -10.11 5.31
C LEU A 143 -0.83 -10.05 3.81
N THR A 144 -1.84 -9.64 3.03
CA THR A 144 -1.70 -9.53 1.57
C THR A 144 -0.71 -8.43 1.22
N ALA A 145 -0.79 -7.26 1.87
CA ALA A 145 0.14 -6.16 1.66
C ALA A 145 1.58 -6.55 2.02
N ALA A 146 1.78 -7.19 3.18
CA ALA A 146 3.09 -7.66 3.61
C ALA A 146 3.69 -8.69 2.65
N PHE A 147 2.91 -9.69 2.21
CA PHE A 147 3.41 -10.72 1.31
C PHE A 147 3.72 -10.15 -0.10
N ALA A 148 2.85 -9.28 -0.62
CA ALA A 148 3.08 -8.58 -1.88
C ALA A 148 4.36 -7.71 -1.81
N SER A 149 4.57 -7.02 -0.68
CA SER A 149 5.78 -6.25 -0.40
C SER A 149 7.03 -7.15 -0.32
N ALA A 150 6.95 -8.30 0.35
CA ALA A 150 8.07 -9.25 0.49
C ALA A 150 8.54 -9.80 -0.85
N LEU A 151 7.60 -10.26 -1.67
CA LEU A 151 7.91 -10.80 -2.99
C LEU A 151 8.47 -9.72 -3.91
N SER A 152 7.84 -8.55 -3.96
CA SER A 152 8.29 -7.46 -4.81
C SER A 152 9.65 -6.90 -4.40
N PHE A 153 9.91 -6.73 -3.09
CA PHE A 153 11.22 -6.37 -2.56
C PHE A 153 12.30 -7.37 -2.99
N SER A 154 12.03 -8.66 -2.79
CA SER A 154 12.97 -9.72 -3.16
C SER A 154 13.28 -9.72 -4.65
N LEU A 155 12.27 -9.55 -5.50
CA LEU A 155 12.42 -9.46 -6.96
C LEU A 155 13.19 -8.20 -7.38
N GLY A 156 12.88 -7.05 -6.78
CA GLY A 156 13.56 -5.78 -7.05
C GLY A 156 15.04 -5.83 -6.65
N GLY A 157 15.35 -6.45 -5.51
CA GLY A 157 16.73 -6.60 -5.03
C GLY A 157 17.50 -7.75 -5.69
N LEU A 158 16.82 -8.70 -6.35
CA LEU A 158 17.49 -9.78 -7.09
C LEU A 158 18.29 -9.24 -8.29
N LEU A 159 17.76 -8.25 -9.01
CA LEU A 159 18.43 -7.65 -10.16
C LEU A 159 19.82 -7.08 -9.82
N PRO A 160 19.98 -6.15 -8.84
CA PRO A 160 21.29 -5.64 -8.46
C PRO A 160 22.19 -6.73 -7.86
N LEU A 161 21.64 -7.74 -7.17
CA LEU A 161 22.41 -8.89 -6.71
C LEU A 161 23.01 -9.68 -7.89
N LEU A 162 22.24 -9.93 -8.95
CA LEU A 162 22.73 -10.58 -10.17
C LEU A 162 23.84 -9.75 -10.84
N VAL A 163 23.71 -8.42 -10.84
CA VAL A 163 24.78 -7.54 -11.33
C VAL A 163 26.06 -7.71 -10.52
N VAL A 164 25.98 -7.79 -9.18
CA VAL A 164 27.17 -8.05 -8.34
C VAL A 164 27.84 -9.38 -8.68
N ILE A 165 27.05 -10.44 -8.91
CA ILE A 165 27.56 -11.79 -9.18
C ILE A 165 28.26 -11.85 -10.55
N PHE A 166 27.63 -11.31 -11.60
CA PHE A 166 28.04 -11.57 -12.98
C PHE A 166 28.84 -10.43 -13.63
N ALA A 167 28.63 -9.17 -13.24
CA ALA A 167 29.29 -8.06 -13.91
C ALA A 167 30.80 -8.02 -13.61
N PRO A 168 31.65 -7.63 -14.57
CA PRO A 168 33.07 -7.38 -14.33
C PRO A 168 33.26 -6.30 -13.26
N ILE A 169 34.14 -6.52 -12.27
CA ILE A 169 34.30 -5.61 -11.12
C ILE A 169 34.55 -4.15 -11.55
N LYS A 170 35.37 -3.94 -12.58
CA LYS A 170 35.71 -2.60 -13.10
C LYS A 170 34.51 -1.82 -13.64
N GLU A 171 33.50 -2.52 -14.16
CA GLU A 171 32.33 -1.94 -14.82
C GLU A 171 31.05 -2.15 -14.00
N MET A 172 31.12 -2.89 -12.89
CA MET A 172 29.96 -3.30 -12.11
C MET A 172 29.12 -2.10 -11.65
N VAL A 173 29.74 -1.01 -11.19
CA VAL A 173 29.03 0.20 -10.78
C VAL A 173 28.25 0.82 -11.95
N PHE A 174 28.81 0.82 -13.15
CA PHE A 174 28.10 1.30 -14.34
C PHE A 174 26.88 0.42 -14.65
N TYR A 175 27.04 -0.91 -14.61
CA TYR A 175 25.91 -1.83 -14.79
C TYR A 175 24.84 -1.65 -13.71
N GLN A 176 25.23 -1.40 -12.45
CA GLN A 176 24.27 -1.13 -11.36
C GLN A 176 23.38 0.08 -11.70
N TYR A 177 23.97 1.20 -12.11
CA TYR A 177 23.20 2.38 -12.54
C TYR A 177 22.31 2.08 -13.74
N PHE A 178 22.85 1.44 -14.78
CA PHE A 178 22.10 1.12 -15.99
C PHE A 178 20.85 0.27 -15.70
N PHE A 179 20.99 -0.79 -14.90
CA PHE A 179 19.88 -1.66 -14.55
C PHE A 179 18.90 -0.99 -13.59
N PHE A 180 19.38 -0.17 -12.65
CA PHE A 180 18.54 0.63 -11.78
C PHE A 180 17.64 1.59 -12.56
N ASP A 181 18.22 2.38 -13.46
CA ASP A 181 17.49 3.36 -14.28
C ASP A 181 16.50 2.67 -15.23
N SER A 182 16.92 1.55 -15.85
CA SER A 182 16.05 0.76 -16.73
C SER A 182 14.84 0.18 -15.99
N PHE A 183 15.04 -0.30 -14.76
CA PHE A 183 13.97 -0.83 -13.92
C PHE A 183 12.99 0.27 -13.47
N LEU A 184 13.50 1.44 -13.09
CA LEU A 184 12.64 2.58 -12.75
C LEU A 184 11.82 3.05 -13.96
N ALA A 185 12.42 3.10 -15.15
CA ALA A 185 11.71 3.41 -16.38
C ALA A 185 10.59 2.40 -16.68
N LEU A 186 10.86 1.10 -16.48
CA LEU A 186 9.85 0.05 -16.64
C LEU A 186 8.71 0.20 -15.62
N LEU A 187 9.02 0.40 -14.35
CA LEU A 187 8.00 0.62 -13.31
C LEU A 187 7.18 1.87 -13.59
N TRP A 188 7.79 2.93 -14.11
CA TRP A 188 7.08 4.14 -14.51
C TRP A 188 6.14 3.90 -15.70
N ALA A 189 6.54 3.09 -16.67
CA ALA A 189 5.69 2.71 -17.79
C ALA A 189 4.48 1.84 -17.36
N ILE A 190 4.64 1.00 -16.34
CA ILE A 190 3.56 0.15 -15.80
C ILE A 190 2.52 0.97 -15.01
N LYS A 191 2.89 2.15 -14.52
CA LYS A 191 2.00 3.04 -13.75
C LYS A 191 1.10 3.95 -14.60
N GLN A 192 1.37 4.07 -15.90
CA GLN A 192 0.53 4.80 -16.86
C GLN A 192 -0.57 3.91 -17.43
#